data_AF-A0AAW6GUM6-F1
#
_entry.id   AF-A0AAW6GUM6-F1
#
_cell.length_a   1.000
_cell.length_b   1.000
_cell.length_c   1.000
_cell.angle_alpha   90.00
_cell.angle_beta   90.00
_cell.angle_gamma   90.00
#
_symmetry.space_group_name_H-M   'P 1'
#
loop_
_entity.id
_entity.type
_entity.pdbx_description
1 polymer ?
#
loop_
_entity_poly.entity_id
_entity_poly.type
_entity_poly.pdbx_seq_one_letter_code
_entity_poly.pdbx_strand_id
1 'polypeptide(L)'
;AKLEANRPKEEKVYDEKNNTYKVKTYSYEELVADDIRAIETFNAQPHPNQKRYPGMSRWDVLCAHQNPNLAPWDKAVLYRFIGQHTETTIRQNTYCTVMYNQYGLPSPEIIEKLEPRNYKVDAYYLPDADGTINEVYIYQNGRYIATCKPVARYNENTAEQTEYDKAAYTEQSKYVAQFDKMMKDGKIKRVGILAKEEAKLITEVQAEAVPLPAQAEEEDYSAYMDISAFEHDAVAKI
;
A
#
# COMPACT_ATOMS: atom_id res chain seq x y z
N ALA A 1 -3.09 -57.05 -0.54
CA ALA A 1 -3.18 -56.13 -1.69
C ALA A 1 -3.19 -54.63 -1.30
N LYS A 2 -4.33 -53.94 -1.08
CA LYS A 2 -4.34 -52.46 -0.83
C LYS A 2 -3.67 -52.00 0.48
N LEU A 3 -3.60 -52.87 1.49
CA LEU A 3 -2.95 -52.57 2.77
C LEU A 3 -1.41 -52.75 2.73
N GLU A 4 -0.89 -53.60 1.85
CA GLU A 4 0.57 -53.80 1.68
C GLU A 4 1.22 -52.63 0.94
N ALA A 5 0.48 -51.96 0.04
CA ALA A 5 0.98 -50.82 -0.71
C ALA A 5 1.23 -49.57 0.16
N ASN A 6 0.53 -49.44 1.29
CA ASN A 6 0.68 -48.33 2.24
C ASN A 6 1.63 -48.66 3.40
N ARG A 7 2.31 -49.81 3.37
CA ARG A 7 3.24 -50.19 4.42
C ARG A 7 4.52 -49.34 4.29
N PRO A 8 4.92 -48.60 5.32
CA PRO A 8 6.16 -47.82 5.27
C PRO A 8 7.34 -48.77 5.04
N LYS A 9 8.12 -48.50 3.98
CA LYS A 9 9.33 -49.26 3.67
C LYS A 9 10.50 -48.62 4.42
N GLU A 10 10.95 -49.29 5.48
CA GLU A 10 12.10 -48.86 6.26
C GLU A 10 13.37 -49.53 5.71
N GLU A 11 14.31 -48.74 5.20
CA GLU A 11 15.63 -49.24 4.79
C GLU A 11 16.57 -49.27 6.01
N LYS A 12 16.78 -50.46 6.56
CA LYS A 12 17.71 -50.68 7.67
C LYS A 12 19.15 -50.67 7.16
N VAL A 13 20.04 -49.93 7.84
CA VAL A 13 21.49 -50.00 7.62
C VAL A 13 22.07 -51.05 8.57
N TYR A 14 22.78 -52.03 8.01
CA TYR A 14 23.45 -53.06 8.80
C TYR A 14 24.84 -52.54 9.21
N ASP A 15 24.95 -51.98 10.42
CA ASP A 15 26.19 -51.59 11.09
C ASP A 15 26.42 -52.43 12.37
N GLU A 16 27.58 -52.28 13.03
CA GLU A 16 27.93 -53.06 14.25
C GLU A 16 26.93 -52.91 15.40
N LYS A 17 26.15 -51.82 15.43
CA LYS A 17 25.14 -51.53 16.47
C LYS A 17 23.72 -51.88 16.02
N ASN A 18 23.52 -52.25 14.76
CA ASN A 18 22.30 -52.79 14.13
C ASN A 18 21.01 -52.01 14.43
N ASN A 19 21.12 -50.71 14.72
CA ASN A 19 20.04 -49.83 15.15
C ASN A 19 19.90 -48.56 14.29
N THR A 20 20.61 -48.49 13.17
CA THR A 20 20.60 -47.32 12.28
C THR A 20 19.64 -47.56 11.11
N TYR A 21 18.62 -46.69 10.98
CA TYR A 21 17.65 -46.71 9.89
C TYR A 21 17.88 -45.52 8.96
N LYS A 22 17.76 -45.71 7.64
CA LYS A 22 17.76 -44.58 6.70
C LYS A 22 16.42 -43.87 6.81
N VAL A 23 16.39 -42.77 7.53
CA VAL A 23 15.27 -41.82 7.49
C VAL A 23 15.40 -41.04 6.20
N LYS A 24 14.39 -41.14 5.34
CA LYS A 24 14.33 -40.34 4.11
C LYS A 24 14.19 -38.88 4.51
N THR A 25 15.24 -38.11 4.30
CA THR A 25 15.22 -36.66 4.52
C THR A 25 14.84 -36.02 3.19
N TYR A 26 13.84 -35.15 3.25
CA TYR A 26 13.44 -34.33 2.12
C TYR A 26 14.10 -32.97 2.28
N SER A 27 14.55 -32.39 1.18
CA SER A 27 14.94 -30.98 1.16
C SER A 27 13.70 -30.09 1.29
N TYR A 28 13.91 -28.85 1.72
CA TYR A 28 12.85 -27.84 1.78
C TYR A 28 12.18 -27.65 0.41
N GLU A 29 12.98 -27.57 -0.65
CA GLU A 29 12.49 -27.38 -2.02
C GLU A 29 11.62 -28.54 -2.50
N GLU A 30 12.01 -29.78 -2.17
CA GLU A 30 11.22 -30.96 -2.53
C GLU A 30 9.85 -30.97 -1.85
N LEU A 31 9.78 -30.62 -0.56
CA LEU A 31 8.51 -30.54 0.17
C LEU A 31 7.59 -29.45 -0.41
N VAL A 32 8.15 -28.26 -0.67
CA VAL A 32 7.40 -27.14 -1.26
C VAL A 32 6.88 -27.54 -2.65
N ALA A 33 7.70 -28.19 -3.48
CA ALA A 33 7.30 -28.64 -4.81
C ALA A 33 6.21 -29.73 -4.77
N ASP A 34 6.26 -30.64 -3.81
CA ASP A 34 5.22 -31.66 -3.61
C ASP A 34 3.90 -31.02 -3.16
N ASP A 35 3.94 -30.05 -2.23
CA ASP A 35 2.75 -29.33 -1.76
C ASP A 35 2.11 -28.49 -2.86
N ILE A 36 2.90 -27.74 -3.64
CA ILE A 36 2.41 -26.97 -4.79
C ILE A 36 1.70 -27.90 -5.77
N ARG A 37 2.31 -29.05 -6.09
CA ARG A 37 1.72 -30.03 -7.01
C ARG A 37 0.42 -30.62 -6.45
N ALA A 38 0.35 -30.88 -5.15
CA ALA A 38 -0.86 -31.36 -4.50
C ALA A 38 -2.00 -30.33 -4.59
N ILE A 39 -1.70 -29.04 -4.37
CA ILE A 39 -2.64 -27.93 -4.52
C ILE A 39 -3.12 -27.81 -5.97
N GLU A 40 -2.21 -27.85 -6.94
CA GLU A 40 -2.55 -27.80 -8.37
C GLU A 40 -3.44 -28.95 -8.78
N THR A 41 -3.10 -30.17 -8.36
CA THR A 41 -3.88 -31.38 -8.63
C THR A 41 -5.28 -31.27 -8.03
N PHE A 42 -5.39 -30.78 -6.79
CA PHE A 42 -6.68 -30.56 -6.13
C PHE A 42 -7.54 -29.51 -6.86
N ASN A 43 -6.92 -28.42 -7.28
CA ASN A 43 -7.58 -27.32 -8.01
C ASN A 43 -8.05 -27.75 -9.40
N ALA A 44 -7.29 -28.62 -10.07
CA ALA A 44 -7.62 -29.18 -11.39
C ALA A 44 -8.73 -30.25 -11.34
N GLN A 45 -9.00 -30.86 -10.18
CA GLN A 45 -10.08 -31.84 -10.06
C GLN A 45 -11.47 -31.20 -10.26
N PRO A 46 -12.47 -31.98 -10.72
CA PRO A 46 -13.83 -31.49 -10.92
C PRO A 46 -14.43 -30.88 -9.64
N HIS A 47 -15.09 -29.73 -9.77
CA HIS A 47 -15.75 -29.07 -8.65
C HIS A 47 -16.77 -30.01 -7.95
N PRO A 48 -16.90 -30.01 -6.61
CA PRO A 48 -17.82 -30.92 -5.90
C PRO A 48 -19.27 -30.85 -6.40
N ASN A 49 -19.74 -29.64 -6.73
CA ASN A 49 -21.10 -29.40 -7.23
C ASN A 49 -21.20 -29.46 -8.77
N GLN A 50 -20.97 -30.64 -9.34
CA GLN A 50 -21.09 -30.87 -10.79
C GLN A 50 -22.51 -30.63 -11.35
N LYS A 51 -23.55 -30.63 -10.50
CA LYS A 51 -24.92 -30.29 -10.93
C LYS A 51 -25.05 -28.85 -11.40
N ARG A 52 -24.33 -27.92 -10.78
CA ARG A 52 -24.37 -26.48 -11.08
C ARG A 52 -23.25 -26.07 -12.04
N TYR A 53 -22.09 -26.72 -11.93
CA TYR A 53 -20.91 -26.44 -12.74
C TYR A 53 -20.42 -27.73 -13.42
N PRO A 54 -21.14 -28.23 -14.43
CA PRO A 54 -20.81 -29.48 -15.11
C PRO A 54 -19.53 -29.32 -15.92
N GLY A 55 -18.58 -30.25 -15.72
CA GLY A 55 -17.33 -30.32 -16.50
C GLY A 55 -16.29 -29.26 -16.13
N MET A 56 -16.54 -28.42 -15.12
CA MET A 56 -15.60 -27.39 -14.67
C MET A 56 -14.74 -27.91 -13.50
N SER A 57 -13.45 -27.55 -13.50
CA SER A 57 -12.58 -27.77 -12.35
C SER A 57 -12.90 -26.79 -11.22
N ARG A 58 -12.38 -27.02 -10.01
CA ARG A 58 -12.51 -26.06 -8.90
C ARG A 58 -11.93 -24.70 -9.28
N TRP A 59 -10.80 -24.71 -9.97
CA TRP A 59 -10.13 -23.51 -10.44
C TRP A 59 -10.97 -22.73 -11.48
N ASP A 60 -11.55 -23.42 -12.46
CA ASP A 60 -12.36 -22.78 -13.50
C ASP A 60 -13.58 -22.07 -12.91
N VAL A 61 -14.23 -22.71 -11.92
CA VAL A 61 -15.37 -22.12 -11.22
C VAL A 61 -14.94 -20.86 -10.47
N LEU A 62 -13.78 -20.89 -9.79
CA LEU A 62 -13.24 -19.72 -9.08
C LEU A 62 -12.95 -18.58 -10.06
N CYS A 63 -12.26 -18.83 -11.17
CA CYS A 63 -11.94 -17.81 -12.17
C CYS A 63 -13.20 -17.22 -12.83
N ALA A 64 -14.22 -18.04 -13.12
CA ALA A 64 -15.45 -17.60 -13.78
C ALA A 64 -16.42 -16.84 -12.85
N HIS A 65 -16.35 -17.06 -11.53
CA HIS A 65 -17.30 -16.51 -10.55
C HIS A 65 -16.65 -15.56 -9.53
N GLN A 66 -15.49 -14.99 -9.84
CA GLN A 66 -14.93 -13.92 -9.03
C GLN A 66 -15.86 -12.70 -9.04
N ASN A 67 -15.97 -12.04 -7.88
CA ASN A 67 -16.76 -10.82 -7.77
C ASN A 67 -16.16 -9.75 -8.69
N PRO A 68 -16.92 -9.22 -9.67
CA PRO A 68 -16.42 -8.18 -10.58
C PRO A 68 -16.11 -6.86 -9.86
N ASN A 69 -16.70 -6.64 -8.68
CA ASN A 69 -16.48 -5.45 -7.85
C ASN A 69 -15.43 -5.69 -6.74
N LEU A 70 -14.51 -6.64 -6.93
CA LEU A 70 -13.45 -6.88 -5.96
C LEU A 70 -12.53 -5.65 -5.87
N ALA A 71 -12.45 -5.05 -4.68
CA ALA A 71 -11.55 -3.94 -4.45
C ALA A 71 -10.09 -4.42 -4.54
N PRO A 72 -9.20 -3.66 -5.21
CA PRO A 72 -7.78 -3.95 -5.16
C PRO A 72 -7.30 -3.87 -3.71
N TRP A 73 -6.42 -4.80 -3.32
CA TRP A 73 -5.83 -4.77 -2.00
C TRP A 73 -4.78 -3.66 -1.93
N ASP A 74 -4.75 -2.96 -0.79
CA ASP A 74 -3.73 -1.94 -0.54
C ASP A 74 -2.44 -2.60 -0.02
N LYS A 75 -1.41 -2.54 -0.85
CA LYS A 75 -0.06 -3.03 -0.52
C LYS A 75 0.49 -2.42 0.77
N ALA A 76 0.21 -1.14 1.02
CA ALA A 76 0.71 -0.45 2.20
C ALA A 76 0.18 -1.11 3.47
N VAL A 77 -1.12 -1.42 3.49
CA VAL A 77 -1.78 -2.07 4.62
C VAL A 77 -1.33 -3.52 4.74
N LEU A 78 -1.28 -4.25 3.63
CA LEU A 78 -0.92 -5.67 3.65
C LEU A 78 0.51 -5.88 4.16
N TYR A 79 1.48 -5.14 3.61
CA TYR A 79 2.91 -5.32 3.93
C TYR A 79 3.23 -4.93 5.37
N ARG A 80 2.38 -4.12 6.02
CA ARG A 80 2.50 -3.85 7.45
C ARG A 80 2.35 -5.11 8.31
N PHE A 81 1.54 -6.08 7.87
CA PHE A 81 1.23 -7.28 8.65
C PHE A 81 2.03 -8.51 8.21
N ILE A 82 2.28 -8.65 6.90
CA ILE A 82 2.96 -9.84 6.36
C ILE A 82 4.41 -9.56 5.93
N GLY A 83 4.75 -8.28 5.74
CA GLY A 83 6.05 -7.87 5.23
C GLY A 83 7.14 -7.88 6.30
N GLN A 84 8.37 -7.63 5.84
CA GLN A 84 9.50 -7.39 6.71
C GLN A 84 9.46 -5.93 7.19
N HIS A 85 9.90 -5.74 8.43
CA HIS A 85 9.99 -4.44 9.09
C HIS A 85 11.47 -4.05 9.26
N THR A 86 11.79 -2.79 9.04
CA THR A 86 13.11 -2.24 9.33
C THR A 86 12.96 -0.80 9.81
N GLU A 87 13.51 -0.50 10.98
CA GLU A 87 13.60 0.87 11.47
C GLU A 87 14.67 1.63 10.71
N THR A 88 14.31 2.76 10.10
CA THR A 88 15.23 3.55 9.27
C THR A 88 15.06 5.04 9.55
N THR A 89 15.97 5.84 9.01
CA THR A 89 15.91 7.30 9.09
C THR A 89 15.88 7.92 7.71
N ILE A 90 15.08 8.97 7.55
CA ILE A 90 15.09 9.80 6.34
C ILE A 90 16.35 10.66 6.38
N ARG A 91 17.14 10.60 5.30
CA ARG A 91 18.37 11.36 5.12
C ARG A 91 18.17 12.42 4.07
N GLN A 92 18.79 13.60 4.32
CA GLN A 92 18.80 14.75 3.41
C GLN A 92 17.40 15.19 2.96
N ASN A 93 16.35 14.81 3.71
CA ASN A 93 14.95 15.01 3.34
C ASN A 93 14.55 14.43 1.97
N THR A 94 15.25 13.40 1.50
CA THR A 94 15.11 12.89 0.13
C THR A 94 14.96 11.37 0.07
N TYR A 95 15.69 10.62 0.89
CA TYR A 95 15.70 9.16 0.77
C TYR A 95 15.81 8.45 2.13
N CYS A 96 15.37 7.21 2.17
CA CYS A 96 15.64 6.27 3.26
C CYS A 96 16.49 5.10 2.75
N THR A 97 17.14 4.37 3.66
CA THR A 97 17.97 3.22 3.31
C THR A 97 17.40 1.96 3.94
N VAL A 98 17.02 1.00 3.10
CA VAL A 98 16.47 -0.30 3.50
C VAL A 98 17.29 -1.37 2.79
N MET A 99 17.80 -2.36 3.53
CA MET A 99 18.58 -3.47 2.97
C MET A 99 19.71 -3.02 2.03
N TYR A 100 20.49 -2.01 2.45
CA TYR A 100 21.60 -1.40 1.69
C TYR A 100 21.21 -0.68 0.38
N ASN A 101 19.92 -0.62 0.05
CA ASN A 101 19.37 0.11 -1.09
C ASN A 101 18.75 1.45 -0.66
N GLN A 102 18.80 2.44 -1.54
CA GLN A 102 18.25 3.77 -1.30
C GLN A 102 16.87 3.87 -1.94
N TYR A 103 15.89 4.33 -1.16
CA TYR A 103 14.51 4.54 -1.60
C TYR A 103 14.16 6.02 -1.47
N GLY A 104 13.77 6.63 -2.58
CA GLY A 104 13.46 8.04 -2.67
C GLY A 104 12.04 8.32 -2.21
N LEU A 105 11.86 9.42 -1.48
CA LEU A 105 10.54 9.94 -1.16
C LEU A 105 9.85 10.41 -2.46
N PRO A 106 8.52 10.24 -2.59
CA PRO A 106 7.80 10.64 -3.79
C PRO A 106 7.62 12.15 -3.91
N SER A 107 7.52 12.88 -2.78
CA SER A 107 7.46 14.33 -2.77
C SER A 107 8.10 14.95 -1.52
N PRO A 108 8.65 16.17 -1.63
CA PRO A 108 9.16 16.93 -0.48
C PRO A 108 8.15 17.22 0.62
N GLU A 109 6.87 17.38 0.26
CA GLU A 109 5.78 17.71 1.19
C GLU A 109 5.52 16.59 2.21
N ILE A 110 5.97 15.37 1.92
CA ILE A 110 5.90 14.26 2.87
C ILE A 110 6.62 14.62 4.17
N ILE A 111 7.67 15.46 4.11
CA ILE A 111 8.41 15.93 5.29
C ILE A 111 7.52 16.69 6.28
N GLU A 112 6.51 17.43 5.80
CA GLU A 112 5.57 18.15 6.67
C GLU A 112 4.63 17.20 7.43
N LYS A 113 4.43 15.99 6.91
CA LYS A 113 3.59 14.96 7.55
C LYS A 113 4.32 14.22 8.67
N LEU A 114 5.65 14.32 8.73
CA LEU A 114 6.42 13.75 9.82
C LEU A 114 6.27 14.58 11.09
N GLU A 115 6.47 13.93 12.23
CA GLU A 115 6.52 14.61 13.51
C GLU A 115 7.69 15.62 13.56
N PRO A 116 7.47 16.80 14.16
CA PRO A 116 8.50 17.82 14.29
C PRO A 116 9.76 17.24 14.93
N ARG A 117 10.91 17.41 14.26
CA ARG A 117 12.24 16.94 14.70
C ARG A 117 12.40 15.42 14.77
N ASN A 118 11.47 14.62 14.23
CA ASN A 118 11.59 13.17 14.19
C ASN A 118 11.67 12.63 12.75
N TYR A 119 12.88 12.24 12.36
CA TYR A 119 13.16 11.63 11.04
C TYR A 119 13.25 10.11 11.10
N LYS A 120 12.99 9.49 12.27
CA LYS A 120 12.92 8.04 12.41
C LYS A 120 11.58 7.56 11.88
N VAL A 121 11.63 6.52 11.06
CA VAL A 121 10.48 5.94 10.40
C VAL A 121 10.59 4.43 10.32
N ASP A 122 9.43 3.78 10.35
CA ASP A 122 9.28 2.34 10.18
C ASP A 122 9.07 2.04 8.69
N ALA A 123 9.97 1.27 8.10
CA ALA A 123 9.86 0.83 6.71
C ALA A 123 9.30 -0.61 6.66
N TYR A 124 8.24 -0.80 5.90
CA TYR A 124 7.63 -2.10 5.61
C TYR A 124 7.77 -2.44 4.12
N TYR A 125 8.20 -3.66 3.82
CA TYR A 125 8.41 -4.12 2.45
C TYR A 125 8.29 -5.64 2.37
N LEU A 126 8.06 -6.14 1.16
CA LEU A 126 8.08 -7.57 0.86
C LEU A 126 9.13 -7.79 -0.24
N PRO A 127 10.25 -8.49 0.04
CA PRO A 127 11.22 -8.81 -1.00
C PRO A 127 10.64 -9.86 -1.96
N ASP A 128 10.93 -9.71 -3.25
CA ASP A 128 10.63 -10.72 -4.26
C ASP A 128 11.54 -11.95 -4.09
N ALA A 129 11.31 -13.01 -4.87
CA ALA A 129 12.08 -14.27 -4.81
C ALA A 129 13.60 -14.05 -4.95
N ASP A 130 14.01 -13.03 -5.72
CA ASP A 130 15.40 -12.65 -5.94
C ASP A 130 15.97 -11.72 -4.84
N GLY A 131 15.19 -11.41 -3.81
CA GLY A 131 15.55 -10.45 -2.76
C GLY A 131 15.42 -8.98 -3.18
N THR A 132 14.95 -8.70 -4.39
CA THR A 132 14.73 -7.34 -4.89
C THR A 132 13.51 -6.72 -4.22
N ILE A 133 13.63 -5.46 -3.80
CA ILE A 133 12.55 -4.72 -3.15
C ILE A 133 12.18 -3.54 -4.06
N ASN A 134 11.01 -3.64 -4.68
CA ASN A 134 10.50 -2.66 -5.64
C ASN A 134 9.82 -1.46 -4.98
N GLU A 135 9.13 -1.66 -3.86
CA GLU A 135 8.35 -0.65 -3.18
C GLU A 135 8.53 -0.78 -1.67
N VAL A 136 8.82 0.34 -1.01
CA VAL A 136 8.92 0.43 0.44
C VAL A 136 7.85 1.36 0.96
N TYR A 137 7.14 0.95 2.00
CA TYR A 137 6.08 1.72 2.63
C TYR A 137 6.56 2.27 3.96
N ILE A 138 6.53 3.59 4.11
CA ILE A 138 7.05 4.27 5.29
C ILE A 138 5.90 4.64 6.22
N TYR A 139 6.10 4.35 7.50
CA TYR A 139 5.18 4.65 8.58
C TYR A 139 5.90 5.41 9.70
N GLN A 140 5.15 6.22 10.43
CA GLN A 140 5.61 6.81 11.68
C GLN A 140 4.47 6.72 12.70
N ASN A 141 4.75 6.17 13.88
CA ASN A 141 3.77 5.96 14.94
C ASN A 141 2.50 5.22 14.46
N GLY A 142 2.66 4.29 13.53
CA GLY A 142 1.55 3.53 12.94
C GLY A 142 0.70 4.30 11.93
N ARG A 143 1.03 5.55 11.58
CA ARG A 143 0.42 6.31 10.50
C ARG A 143 1.20 6.11 9.20
N TYR A 144 0.49 5.82 8.12
CA TYR A 144 1.08 5.74 6.79
C TYR A 144 1.52 7.13 6.30
N ILE A 145 2.77 7.22 5.83
CA ILE A 145 3.38 8.47 5.41
C ILE A 145 3.50 8.52 3.88
N ALA A 146 4.21 7.55 3.28
CA ALA A 146 4.47 7.52 1.84
C ALA A 146 4.93 6.15 1.32
N THR A 147 4.73 5.92 0.02
CA THR A 147 5.37 4.84 -0.75
C THR A 147 6.63 5.39 -1.40
N CYS A 148 7.74 4.68 -1.22
CA CYS A 148 9.05 5.04 -1.73
C CYS A 148 9.52 4.01 -2.76
N LYS A 149 10.05 4.50 -3.87
CA LYS A 149 10.61 3.67 -4.95
C LYS A 149 12.14 3.68 -4.87
N PRO A 150 12.82 2.62 -5.34
CA PRO A 150 14.28 2.59 -5.35
C PRO A 150 14.81 3.74 -6.21
N VAL A 151 15.81 4.43 -5.70
CA VAL A 151 16.48 5.51 -6.45
C VAL A 151 17.39 4.86 -7.48
N ALA A 152 17.09 5.07 -8.76
CA ALA A 152 17.96 4.65 -9.85
C ALA A 152 19.29 5.40 -9.76
N ARG A 153 20.39 4.64 -9.73
CA ARG A 153 21.74 5.21 -9.84
C ARG A 153 22.02 5.54 -11.29
N TYR A 154 22.61 6.70 -11.54
CA TYR A 154 23.05 7.12 -12.87
C TYR A 154 24.55 7.41 -12.85
N ASN A 155 25.21 7.29 -14.01
CA ASN A 155 26.60 7.69 -14.14
C ASN A 155 26.73 9.23 -14.19
N GLU A 156 27.53 9.79 -13.29
CA GLU A 156 27.80 11.23 -13.25
C GLU A 156 28.70 11.69 -14.40
N ASN A 157 29.50 10.79 -14.98
CA ASN A 157 30.33 11.12 -16.13
C ASN A 157 29.46 11.23 -17.39
N THR A 158 29.25 12.48 -17.83
CA THR A 158 28.41 12.82 -18.99
C THR A 158 28.84 12.12 -20.29
N ALA A 159 30.11 11.72 -20.42
CA ALA A 159 30.61 11.03 -21.61
C ALA A 159 30.08 9.58 -21.74
N GLU A 160 29.79 8.95 -20.61
CA GLU A 160 29.37 7.54 -20.51
C GLU A 160 27.88 7.40 -20.15
N GLN A 161 27.12 8.50 -20.21
CA GLN A 161 25.70 8.49 -19.89
C GLN A 161 24.88 7.85 -21.01
N THR A 162 24.19 6.77 -20.64
CA THR A 162 23.19 6.12 -21.47
C THR A 162 21.85 6.86 -21.42
N GLU A 163 20.90 6.51 -22.28
CA GLU A 163 19.54 7.08 -22.24
C GLU A 163 18.83 6.80 -20.90
N TYR A 164 19.10 5.64 -20.29
CA TYR A 164 18.60 5.30 -18.95
C TYR A 164 19.11 6.24 -17.85
N ASP A 165 20.39 6.62 -17.91
CA ASP A 165 21.01 7.54 -16.95
C ASP A 165 20.39 8.94 -17.02
N LYS A 166 20.09 9.41 -18.25
CA LYS A 166 19.43 10.70 -18.47
C LYS A 166 17.99 10.71 -17.94
N ALA A 167 17.27 9.60 -18.07
CA ALA A 167 15.91 9.46 -17.54
C ALA A 167 15.93 9.48 -16.00
N ALA A 168 16.83 8.73 -15.37
CA ALA A 168 17.01 8.72 -13.92
C ALA A 168 17.39 10.11 -13.38
N TYR A 169 18.33 10.80 -14.04
CA TYR A 169 18.68 12.18 -13.68
C TYR A 169 17.49 13.14 -13.79
N THR A 170 16.69 13.01 -14.85
CA THR A 170 15.50 13.86 -15.06
C THR A 170 14.47 13.65 -13.96
N GLU A 171 14.24 12.39 -13.54
CA GLU A 171 13.30 12.08 -12.46
C GLU A 171 13.78 12.63 -11.11
N GLN A 172 15.07 12.47 -10.78
CA GLN A 172 15.64 13.08 -9.59
C GLN A 172 15.61 14.62 -9.65
N SER A 173 15.84 15.20 -10.82
CA SER A 173 15.77 16.66 -11.02
C SER A 173 14.36 17.22 -10.80
N LYS A 174 13.31 16.45 -11.13
CA LYS A 174 11.92 16.84 -10.83
C LYS A 174 11.68 16.98 -9.33
N TYR A 175 12.23 16.06 -8.53
CA TYR A 175 12.14 16.14 -7.06
C TYR A 175 12.83 17.40 -6.52
N VAL A 176 14.04 17.69 -6.99
CA VAL A 176 14.80 18.89 -6.60
C VAL A 176 14.05 20.17 -6.98
N ALA A 177 13.49 20.23 -8.19
CA ALA A 177 12.71 21.39 -8.63
C ALA A 177 11.45 21.62 -7.79
N GLN A 178 10.77 20.56 -7.36
CA GLN A 178 9.64 20.65 -6.43
C GLN A 178 10.08 21.17 -5.06
N PHE A 179 11.22 20.70 -4.55
CA PHE A 179 11.79 21.17 -3.29
C PHE A 179 12.17 22.66 -3.35
N ASP A 180 12.82 23.10 -4.42
CA ASP A 180 13.18 24.50 -4.62
C ASP A 180 11.96 25.40 -4.70
N LYS A 181 10.89 24.94 -5.36
CA LYS A 181 9.61 25.64 -5.40
C LYS A 181 9.02 25.77 -4.00
N MET A 182 8.97 24.68 -3.23
CA MET A 182 8.49 24.68 -1.84
C MET A 182 9.28 25.67 -0.97
N MET A 183 10.61 25.69 -1.10
CA MET A 183 11.47 26.63 -0.37
C MET A 183 11.24 28.09 -0.82
N LYS A 184 10.96 28.32 -2.11
CA LYS A 184 10.65 29.65 -2.63
C LYS A 184 9.30 30.16 -2.14
N ASP A 185 8.31 29.29 -2.08
CA ASP A 185 6.96 29.63 -1.62
C ASP A 185 6.91 29.83 -0.10
N GLY A 186 7.70 29.05 0.65
CA GLY A 186 7.87 29.20 2.10
C GLY A 186 8.76 30.38 2.52
N LYS A 187 9.46 31.03 1.60
CA LYS A 187 10.22 32.26 1.92
C LYS A 187 9.25 33.39 2.23
N ILE A 188 9.36 33.89 3.46
CA ILE A 188 8.65 35.09 3.92
C ILE A 188 8.97 36.23 2.94
N LYS A 189 7.95 36.67 2.19
CA LYS A 189 8.08 37.85 1.33
C LYS A 189 8.43 39.04 2.21
N ARG A 190 9.44 39.82 1.82
CA ARG A 190 9.73 41.09 2.49
C ARG A 190 8.48 41.96 2.37
N VAL A 191 7.94 42.38 3.51
CA VAL A 191 6.89 43.40 3.55
C VAL A 191 7.48 44.69 3.01
N GLY A 192 7.03 45.10 1.83
CA GLY A 192 7.30 46.43 1.28
C GLY A 192 6.33 47.42 1.92
N ILE A 193 6.82 48.62 2.23
CA ILE A 193 5.94 49.74 2.57
C ILE A 193 5.19 50.09 1.29
N LEU A 194 3.88 49.85 1.23
CA LEU A 194 3.05 50.32 0.11
C LEU A 194 3.20 51.83 -0.02
N ALA A 195 3.36 52.32 -1.25
CA ALA A 195 3.30 53.75 -1.51
C ALA A 195 1.91 54.27 -1.07
N LYS A 196 1.86 55.46 -0.47
CA LYS A 196 0.63 56.07 0.08
C LYS A 196 -0.52 56.15 -0.92
N GLU A 197 -0.22 56.16 -2.22
CA GLU A 197 -1.20 56.24 -3.29
C GLU A 197 -1.91 54.89 -3.54
N GLU A 198 -1.19 53.78 -3.47
CA GLU A 198 -1.78 52.43 -3.62
C GLU A 198 -2.63 52.05 -2.40
N ALA A 199 -2.23 52.50 -1.20
CA ALA A 199 -3.03 52.31 0.02
C ALA A 199 -4.37 53.06 -0.06
N LYS A 200 -4.42 54.25 -0.65
CA LYS A 200 -5.67 54.99 -0.86
C LYS A 200 -6.58 54.26 -1.86
N LEU A 201 -6.01 53.74 -2.95
CA LEU A 201 -6.76 52.99 -3.95
C LEU A 201 -7.41 51.72 -3.36
N ILE A 202 -6.69 50.98 -2.50
CA ILE A 202 -7.22 49.77 -1.84
C ILE A 202 -8.29 50.11 -0.79
N THR A 203 -8.18 51.28 -0.14
CA THR A 203 -9.19 51.73 0.85
C THR A 203 -10.47 52.23 0.16
N GLU A 204 -10.38 52.71 -1.08
CA GLU A 204 -11.51 53.18 -1.89
C GLU A 204 -12.27 52.04 -2.61
N VAL A 205 -11.69 50.84 -2.72
CA VAL A 205 -12.42 49.65 -3.19
C VAL A 205 -13.39 49.21 -2.09
N GLN A 206 -14.64 49.69 -2.15
CA GLN A 206 -15.74 49.11 -1.39
C GLN A 206 -15.96 47.68 -1.87
N ALA A 207 -15.82 46.72 -0.95
CA ALA A 207 -16.20 45.34 -1.19
C ALA A 207 -17.70 45.28 -1.50
N GLU A 208 -18.04 44.98 -2.75
CA GLU A 208 -19.41 44.72 -3.15
C GLU A 208 -19.86 43.41 -2.49
N ALA A 209 -20.81 43.50 -1.57
CA ALA A 209 -21.32 42.35 -0.85
C ALA A 209 -22.03 41.42 -1.84
N VAL A 210 -21.43 40.26 -2.10
CA VAL A 210 -22.09 39.17 -2.81
C VAL A 210 -23.31 38.77 -1.98
N PRO A 211 -24.54 38.79 -2.53
CA PRO A 211 -25.71 38.34 -1.79
C PRO A 211 -25.53 36.85 -1.49
N LEU A 212 -25.38 36.53 -0.21
CA LEU A 212 -25.51 35.15 0.25
C LEU A 212 -26.94 34.71 -0.07
N PRO A 213 -27.16 33.55 -0.72
CA PRO A 213 -28.49 33.02 -0.87
C PRO A 213 -29.08 32.87 0.54
N ALA A 214 -30.30 33.40 0.73
CA ALA A 214 -31.03 33.27 1.99
C ALA A 214 -30.99 31.80 2.41
N GLN A 215 -30.52 31.54 3.63
CA GLN A 215 -30.72 30.23 4.26
C GLN A 215 -32.21 29.92 4.14
N ALA A 216 -32.52 28.83 3.42
CA ALA A 216 -33.85 28.26 3.45
C ALA A 216 -34.23 28.09 4.92
N GLU A 217 -35.43 28.56 5.27
CA GLU A 217 -36.02 28.41 6.60
C GLU A 217 -35.70 27.00 7.11
N GLU A 218 -35.15 26.90 8.32
CA GLU A 218 -35.04 25.61 9.00
C GLU A 218 -36.44 24.99 8.96
N GLU A 219 -36.60 23.94 8.15
CA GLU A 219 -37.83 23.18 8.09
C GLU A 219 -38.13 22.74 9.51
N ASP A 220 -39.21 23.26 10.09
CA ASP A 220 -39.63 22.94 11.44
C ASP A 220 -40.14 21.49 11.48
N TYR A 221 -39.20 20.57 11.75
CA TYR A 221 -39.47 19.13 11.89
C TYR A 221 -40.22 18.79 13.18
N SER A 222 -40.69 19.76 13.97
CA SER A 222 -41.49 19.51 15.19
C SER A 222 -42.77 18.72 14.90
N ALA A 223 -43.38 18.91 13.73
CA ALA A 223 -44.54 18.15 13.29
C ALA A 223 -44.28 16.64 13.08
N TYR A 224 -43.02 16.25 12.81
CA TYR A 224 -42.63 14.83 12.68
C TYR A 224 -42.26 14.18 14.02
N MET A 225 -42.05 14.97 15.07
CA MET A 225 -41.72 14.48 16.42
C MET A 225 -42.97 14.33 17.31
N ASP A 226 -44.15 14.77 16.86
CA ASP A 226 -45.39 14.63 17.62
C ASP A 226 -46.01 13.24 17.41
N ILE A 227 -45.57 12.31 18.25
CA ILE A 227 -45.94 10.88 18.22
C ILE A 227 -47.44 10.67 18.53
N SER A 228 -48.11 11.67 19.11
CA SER A 228 -49.53 11.61 19.49
C SER A 228 -50.48 11.45 18.30
N ALA A 229 -50.13 11.97 17.12
CA ALA A 229 -50.93 11.84 15.91
C ALA A 229 -50.87 10.42 15.32
N PHE A 230 -49.75 9.71 15.50
CA PHE A 230 -49.55 8.35 15.01
C PHE A 230 -50.17 7.28 15.92
N GLU A 231 -50.29 7.56 17.23
CA GLU A 231 -50.99 6.66 18.15
C GLU A 231 -52.49 6.58 17.85
N HIS A 232 -53.12 7.69 17.45
CA HIS A 232 -54.54 7.71 17.12
C HIS A 232 -54.88 6.94 15.83
N ASP A 233 -54.01 6.98 14.80
CA ASP A 233 -54.22 6.21 13.56
C ASP A 233 -53.90 4.71 13.72
N ALA A 234 -52.99 4.37 14.62
CA ALA A 234 -52.68 2.97 14.95
C ALA A 234 -53.82 2.28 15.73
N VAL A 235 -54.49 3.01 16.63
CA VAL A 235 -55.63 2.48 17.40
C VAL A 235 -56.92 2.41 16.56
N ALA A 236 -57.08 3.27 15.55
CA ALA A 236 -58.23 3.22 14.64
C ALA A 236 -58.17 2.08 13.60
N LYS A 237 -57.02 1.42 13.44
CA LYS A 237 -56.79 0.31 12.50
C LYS A 237 -56.74 -1.08 13.17
N ILE A 238 -57.07 -1.18 14.46
CA ILE A 238 -57.30 -2.43 15.19
C ILE A 238 -58.81 -2.63 15.35
#